data_AF-A0A8B5XEJ3-F1
#
_entry.id   AF-A0A8B5XEJ3-F1
#
_cell.length_a   1.000
_cell.length_b   1.000
_cell.length_c   1.000
_cell.angle_alpha   90.00
_cell.angle_beta   90.00
_cell.angle_gamma   90.00
#
_symmetry.space_group_name_H-M   'P 1'
#
loop_
_entity.id
_entity.type
_entity.pdbx_description
1 polymer ?
#
loop_
_entity_poly.entity_id
_entity_poly.type
_entity_poly.pdbx_seq_one_letter_code
_entity_poly.pdbx_strand_id
1 'polypeptide(L)' 'MDAENTTGENAQPEQERPRWQQIVFDDIFLILMLGLVVPTLFYLVWGLMDLASVPIYEP' A
#
# COMPACT_ATOMS: atom_id res chain seq x y z
N MET A 1 30.03 -44.39 -25.33
CA MET A 1 30.37 -43.03 -25.79
C MET A 1 29.11 -42.21 -25.63
N ASP A 2 29.02 -41.65 -24.44
CA ASP A 2 27.89 -40.95 -23.87
C ASP A 2 27.82 -39.57 -24.53
N ALA A 3 26.83 -39.38 -25.40
CA ALA A 3 26.52 -38.06 -25.94
C ALA A 3 25.89 -37.22 -24.82
N GLU A 4 26.79 -36.55 -24.09
CA GLU A 4 26.65 -35.25 -23.47
C GLU A 4 25.28 -34.56 -23.64
N ASN A 5 24.52 -34.62 -22.55
CA ASN A 5 23.53 -33.64 -22.15
C ASN A 5 24.09 -32.22 -22.31
N THR A 6 23.60 -31.49 -23.32
CA THR A 6 23.82 -30.04 -23.45
C THR A 6 22.55 -29.35 -23.91
N THR A 7 21.44 -29.56 -23.19
CA THR A 7 20.34 -28.58 -23.21
C THR A 7 20.54 -27.64 -22.03
N GLY A 8 21.56 -26.79 -22.16
CA GLY A 8 21.69 -25.57 -21.40
C GLY A 8 20.74 -24.54 -22.00
N GLU A 9 19.44 -24.67 -21.75
CA GLU A 9 18.53 -23.55 -21.97
C GLU A 9 18.28 -22.93 -20.60
N ASN A 10 18.93 -21.78 -20.40
CA ASN A 10 18.77 -20.93 -19.24
C ASN A 10 17.29 -20.58 -19.07
N ALA A 11 16.56 -21.36 -18.28
CA ALA A 11 15.37 -20.90 -17.60
C ALA A 11 15.83 -19.91 -16.53
N GLN A 12 16.26 -18.71 -16.94
CA GLN A 12 16.20 -17.58 -16.02
C GLN A 12 14.72 -17.44 -15.69
N PRO A 13 14.31 -17.58 -14.41
CA PRO A 13 12.98 -17.14 -14.05
C PRO A 13 12.96 -15.66 -14.41
N GLU A 14 12.16 -15.28 -15.41
CA GLU A 14 11.78 -13.90 -15.60
C GLU A 14 11.42 -13.40 -14.21
N GLN A 15 12.23 -12.50 -13.67
CA GLN A 15 11.93 -11.87 -12.39
C GLN A 15 10.64 -11.11 -12.65
N GLU A 16 9.50 -11.76 -12.38
CA GLU A 16 8.18 -11.18 -12.42
C GLU A 16 8.26 -10.00 -11.47
N ARG A 17 8.49 -8.80 -12.03
CA ARG A 17 8.61 -7.59 -11.23
C ARG A 17 7.30 -7.50 -10.46
N PRO A 18 7.33 -7.60 -9.12
CA PRO A 18 6.10 -7.59 -8.35
C PRO A 18 5.34 -6.32 -8.74
N ARG A 19 4.08 -6.52 -9.13
CA ARG A 19 3.23 -5.43 -9.57
C ARG A 19 3.17 -4.45 -8.39
N TRP A 20 3.38 -3.16 -8.62
CA TRP A 20 3.40 -2.13 -7.55
C TRP A 20 2.18 -2.23 -6.60
N GLN A 21 1.04 -2.69 -7.10
CA GLN A 21 -0.16 -2.99 -6.33
C GLN A 21 0.03 -4.17 -5.35
N GLN A 22 0.74 -5.23 -5.74
CA GLN A 22 1.07 -6.37 -4.88
C GLN A 22 1.93 -5.92 -3.70
N ILE A 23 2.95 -5.08 -3.94
CA ILE A 23 3.82 -4.58 -2.86
C ILE A 23 3.02 -3.83 -1.78
N VAL A 24 2.05 -3.00 -2.19
CA VAL A 24 1.20 -2.26 -1.24
C VAL A 24 0.25 -3.19 -0.47
N PHE A 25 -0.22 -4.27 -1.10
CA PHE A 25 -1.15 -5.22 -0.48
C PHE A 25 -0.47 -6.38 0.27
N ASP A 26 0.81 -6.64 0.02
CA ASP A 26 1.58 -7.69 0.70
C ASP A 26 2.03 -7.25 2.11
N ASP A 27 2.15 -5.95 2.35
CA ASP A 27 2.50 -5.40 3.65
C ASP A 27 1.25 -5.11 4.50
N ILE A 28 0.94 -6.03 5.42
CA ILE A 28 -0.14 -5.87 6.42
C ILE A 28 -0.04 -4.53 7.16
N PHE A 29 1.18 -4.06 7.47
CA PHE A 29 1.37 -2.76 8.12
C PHE A 29 0.96 -1.59 7.23
N LEU A 30 1.21 -1.65 5.92
CA LEU A 30 0.81 -0.61 4.97
C LEU A 30 -0.72 -0.55 4.86
N ILE A 31 -1.38 -1.70 4.72
CA ILE A 31 -2.84 -1.79 4.70
C ILE A 31 -3.43 -1.31 6.04
N LEU A 32 -2.85 -1.71 7.17
CA LEU A 32 -3.30 -1.32 8.50
C LEU A 32 -3.12 0.18 8.74
N MET A 33 -1.96 0.72 8.36
CA MET A 33 -1.68 2.14 8.46
C MET A 33 -2.66 2.92 7.60
N LEU A 34 -2.89 2.51 6.35
CA LEU A 34 -3.87 3.17 5.49
C LEU A 34 -5.29 3.07 6.08
N GLY A 35 -5.65 1.90 6.61
CA GLY A 35 -6.95 1.65 7.24
C GLY A 35 -7.20 2.50 8.49
N LEU A 36 -6.15 2.89 9.23
CA LEU A 36 -6.26 3.79 10.38
C LEU A 36 -6.10 5.26 9.99
N VAL A 37 -5.11 5.59 9.17
CA VAL A 37 -4.77 6.96 8.78
C VAL A 37 -5.88 7.59 7.96
N VAL A 38 -6.51 6.85 7.04
CA VAL A 38 -7.61 7.39 6.22
C VAL A 38 -8.78 7.89 7.08
N PRO A 39 -9.40 7.07 7.96
CA PRO A 39 -10.48 7.57 8.81
C PRO A 39 -9.99 8.62 9.80
N THR A 40 -8.76 8.51 10.34
CA THR A 40 -8.21 9.53 11.25
C THR A 40 -8.11 10.90 10.57
N LEU A 41 -7.53 10.97 9.36
CA LEU A 41 -7.44 12.22 8.61
C LEU A 41 -8.82 12.75 8.23
N PHE A 42 -9.74 11.86 7.84
CA PHE A 42 -11.11 12.23 7.53
C PHE A 42 -11.79 12.89 8.75
N TYR A 43 -11.71 12.27 9.92
CA TYR A 43 -12.23 12.84 11.17
C TYR A 43 -11.51 14.11 11.58
N LEU A 44 -10.20 14.23 11.32
CA LEU A 44 -9.45 15.46 11.57
C LEU A 44 -10.00 16.61 10.72
N VAL A 45 -10.08 16.44 9.40
CA VAL A 45 -10.56 17.50 8.50
C VAL A 45 -12.01 17.83 8.80
N TRP A 46 -12.87 16.82 8.97
CA TRP A 46 -14.27 17.03 9.29
C TRP A 46 -14.45 17.71 10.66
N GLY A 47 -13.75 17.25 11.69
CA GLY A 47 -13.79 17.85 13.02
C GLY A 47 -13.21 19.25 13.08
N LEU A 48 -12.18 19.56 12.28
CA LEU A 48 -11.65 20.92 12.17
C LEU A 48 -12.66 21.85 11.48
N MET A 49 -13.32 21.38 10.43
CA MET A 49 -14.37 22.14 9.75
C MET A 49 -15.56 22.39 10.69
N ASP A 50 -15.99 21.36 11.42
CA ASP A 50 -17.06 21.43 12.41
C ASP A 50 -16.69 22.43 13.51
N LEU A 51 -15.51 22.30 14.10
CA LEU A 51 -15.02 23.19 15.15
C LEU A 51 -14.89 24.65 14.70
N ALA A 52 -14.43 24.90 13.47
CA ALA A 52 -14.34 26.25 12.91
C ALA A 52 -15.72 26.87 12.63
N SER A 53 -16.73 26.05 12.43
CA SER A 53 -18.11 26.49 12.19
C SER A 53 -18.91 26.75 13.46
N VAL A 54 -18.42 26.31 14.63
CA VAL A 54 -19.05 26.58 15.91
C VAL A 54 -18.99 28.08 16.19
N PRO A 55 -20.14 28.77 16.28
CA PRO A 55 -20.15 30.18 16.63
C PRO A 55 -19.66 30.36 18.06
N ILE A 56 -18.67 31.24 18.23
CA ILE A 56 -18.19 31.63 19.56
C ILE A 56 -19.31 32.45 20.19
N TYR A 57 -19.91 31.92 21.26
CA TYR A 57 -20.97 32.62 21.99
C TYR A 57 -20.38 33.88 22.63
N GLU A 58 -20.73 35.05 22.09
CA GLU A 58 -20.60 36.32 22.81
C GLU A 58 -21.75 36.42 23.82
N PRO A 59 -21.46 36.63 25.13
CA PRO A 59 -22.46 36.67 26.19
C PRO A 59 -23.38 37.91 26.14
#